data_AF-A0A2J7PC16-F1
#
_entry.id   AF-A0A2J7PC16-F1
#
_cell.length_a   1.000
_cell.length_b   1.000
_cell.length_c   1.000
_cell.angle_alpha   90.00
_cell.angle_beta   90.00
_cell.angle_gamma   90.00
#
_symmetry.space_group_name_H-M   'P 1'
#
loop_
_entity.id
_entity.type
_entity.pdbx_description
1 polymer ?
#
loop_
_entity_poly.entity_id
_entity_poly.type
_entity_poly.pdbx_seq_one_letter_code
_entity_poly.pdbx_strand_id
1 'polypeptide(L)'
;MTQQQGRSILAMILRNFIQSLRPRKIRGDLVGTDYFGNKYFEIPANPQIGKRKPSRWFEPKLKDDFEQEIPAEWEAWLRGRRKVPPDEEEVLRNLAIMKQKKENAKASAVTETSGNEQSMLEKEIKGMESFPKYTEYEVMPGKEQGKK
;
A
#
# COMPACT_ATOMS: atom_id res chain seq x y z
N MET A 1 18.38 30.99 39.23
CA MET A 1 16.96 31.23 39.53
C MET A 1 16.14 30.89 38.29
N THR A 2 15.44 29.76 38.29
CA THR A 2 14.56 29.36 37.18
C THR A 2 13.26 30.16 37.29
N GLN A 3 13.10 31.19 36.44
CA GLN A 3 11.85 31.95 36.33
C GLN A 3 10.71 31.00 36.00
N GLN A 4 9.82 30.76 36.97
CA GLN A 4 8.52 30.19 36.71
C GLN A 4 7.75 31.22 35.90
N GLN A 5 7.64 31.00 34.59
CA GLN A 5 6.80 31.82 33.73
C GLN A 5 5.35 31.68 34.21
N GLY A 6 4.87 32.66 34.99
CA GLY A 6 3.47 32.79 35.32
C GLY A 6 2.66 32.86 34.02
N ARG A 7 2.03 31.76 33.64
CA ARG A 7 1.17 31.69 32.45
C ARG A 7 -0.11 32.42 32.79
N SER A 8 -0.17 33.72 32.49
CA SER A 8 -1.39 34.49 32.67
C SER A 8 -2.51 33.87 31.83
N ILE A 9 -3.60 33.50 32.51
CA ILE A 9 -4.77 32.83 31.91
C ILE A 9 -5.32 33.66 30.74
N LEU A 10 -5.36 34.99 30.92
CA LEU A 10 -5.76 35.93 29.87
C LEU A 10 -4.83 35.90 28.65
N ALA A 11 -3.51 35.82 28.83
CA ALA A 11 -2.61 35.69 27.69
C ALA A 11 -2.76 34.34 26.98
N MET A 12 -3.11 33.28 27.72
CA MET A 12 -3.40 31.98 27.13
C MET A 12 -4.68 32.01 26.28
N ILE A 13 -5.75 32.63 26.79
CA ILE A 13 -7.01 32.82 26.05
C ILE A 13 -6.76 33.66 24.79
N LEU A 14 -6.04 34.78 24.90
CA LEU A 14 -5.73 35.64 23.75
C LEU A 14 -4.87 34.92 22.71
N ARG A 15 -3.85 34.16 23.13
CA ARG A 15 -3.03 33.35 22.22
C ARG A 15 -3.87 32.29 21.49
N ASN A 16 -4.76 31.60 22.20
CA ASN A 16 -5.65 30.61 21.60
C ASN A 16 -6.65 31.26 20.62
N PHE A 17 -7.17 32.44 20.95
CA PHE A 17 -8.03 33.21 20.07
C PHE A 17 -7.32 33.65 18.78
N ILE A 18 -6.14 34.25 18.89
CA ILE A 18 -5.34 34.62 17.71
C ILE A 18 -4.96 33.38 16.88
N GLN A 19 -4.65 32.26 17.54
CA GLN A 19 -4.34 30.99 16.87
C GLN A 19 -5.54 30.41 16.12
N SER A 20 -6.77 30.59 16.62
CA SER A 20 -7.99 30.13 15.94
C SER A 20 -8.28 30.88 14.63
N LEU A 21 -7.78 32.11 14.50
CA LEU A 21 -7.93 32.93 13.30
C LEU A 21 -6.82 32.68 12.25
N ARG A 22 -5.79 31.90 12.57
CA ARG A 22 -4.73 31.59 11.61
C ARG A 22 -5.27 30.66 10.51
N PRO A 23 -5.09 30.99 9.22
CA PRO A 23 -5.55 30.15 8.13
C PRO A 23 -4.82 28.80 8.15
N ARG A 24 -5.54 27.74 7.77
CA ARG A 24 -4.97 26.40 7.67
C ARG A 24 -3.92 26.36 6.56
N LYS A 25 -2.90 25.51 6.69
CA LYS A 25 -1.98 25.20 5.59
C LYS A 25 -2.77 24.47 4.49
N ILE A 26 -3.03 25.17 3.38
CA ILE A 26 -3.75 24.61 2.21
C ILE A 26 -2.78 23.96 1.22
N ARG A 27 -1.54 24.47 1.14
CA ARG A 27 -0.51 23.95 0.23
C ARG A 27 0.32 22.86 0.92
N GLY A 28 0.47 21.73 0.27
CA GLY A 28 1.35 20.66 0.70
C GLY A 28 2.80 20.96 0.37
N ASP A 29 3.71 20.32 1.09
CA ASP A 29 5.14 20.32 0.76
C ASP A 29 5.37 19.30 -0.37
N LEU A 30 6.19 19.66 -1.35
CA LEU A 30 6.58 18.75 -2.44
C LEU A 30 7.52 17.69 -1.85
N VAL A 31 7.11 16.43 -1.91
CA VAL A 31 7.87 15.30 -1.34
C VAL A 31 8.78 14.67 -2.38
N GLY A 32 8.29 14.51 -3.62
CA GLY A 32 9.06 13.91 -4.69
C GLY A 32 8.29 13.78 -5.99
N THR A 33 8.98 13.23 -6.98
CA THR A 33 8.45 12.96 -8.32
C THR A 33 8.71 11.52 -8.70
N ASP A 34 7.79 10.96 -9.48
CA ASP A 34 7.92 9.60 -10.00
C ASP A 34 8.44 9.54 -11.45
N TYR A 35 8.83 8.36 -11.94
CA TYR A 35 9.27 8.13 -13.32
C TYR A 35 8.20 8.46 -14.38
N PHE A 36 6.91 8.48 -14.02
CA PHE A 36 5.85 9.00 -14.90
C PHE A 36 5.76 10.53 -14.94
N GLY A 37 6.45 11.24 -14.04
CA GLY A 37 6.42 12.69 -13.92
C GLY A 37 5.29 13.22 -13.01
N ASN A 38 4.66 12.36 -12.22
CA ASN A 38 3.68 12.74 -11.21
C ASN A 38 4.37 13.40 -10.01
N LYS A 39 3.75 14.44 -9.44
CA LYS A 39 4.27 15.19 -8.28
C LYS A 39 3.50 14.84 -7.03
N TYR A 40 4.20 14.49 -5.96
CA TYR A 40 3.58 14.06 -4.71
C TYR A 40 3.72 15.10 -3.61
N PHE A 41 2.64 15.32 -2.87
CA PHE A 41 2.54 16.34 -1.84
C PHE A 41 2.07 15.77 -0.51
N GLU A 42 2.59 16.33 0.59
CA GLU A 42 2.18 15.98 1.95
C GLU A 42 1.91 17.24 2.80
N ILE A 43 0.83 17.21 3.57
CA ILE A 43 0.64 18.10 4.72
C ILE A 43 0.86 17.26 5.98
N PRO A 44 1.85 17.61 6.83
CA PRO A 44 2.13 16.85 8.04
C PRO A 44 0.93 16.86 9.00
N ALA A 45 0.83 15.82 9.81
CA ALA A 45 -0.18 15.74 10.86
C ALA A 45 -0.02 16.92 11.83
N ASN A 46 -1.14 17.54 12.20
CA ASN A 46 -1.18 18.56 13.23
C ASN A 46 -2.11 18.11 14.36
N PRO A 47 -1.57 17.44 15.40
CA PRO A 47 -2.37 16.96 16.54
C PRO A 47 -3.11 18.08 17.28
N GLN A 48 -2.58 19.31 17.26
CA GLN A 48 -3.17 20.45 17.95
C GLN A 48 -4.51 20.89 17.34
N ILE A 49 -4.75 20.57 16.07
CA ILE A 49 -5.99 20.84 15.33
C ILE A 49 -6.86 19.57 15.24
N GLY A 50 -6.45 18.46 15.87
CA GLY A 50 -7.14 17.17 15.79
C GLY A 50 -6.85 16.37 14.52
N LYS A 51 -5.92 16.82 13.66
CA LYS A 51 -5.48 16.08 12.47
C LYS A 51 -4.34 15.12 12.84
N ARG A 52 -4.71 13.89 13.19
CA ARG A 52 -3.75 12.85 13.62
C ARG A 52 -2.97 12.20 12.48
N LYS A 53 -3.49 12.26 11.24
CA LYS A 53 -2.87 11.66 10.05
C LYS A 53 -2.41 12.74 9.07
N PRO A 54 -1.29 12.53 8.37
CA PRO A 54 -0.88 13.41 7.28
C PRO A 54 -1.87 13.31 6.12
N SER A 55 -2.07 14.42 5.42
CA SER A 55 -2.87 14.45 4.18
C SER A 55 -1.93 14.34 3.00
N ARG A 56 -2.14 13.36 2.12
CA ARG A 56 -1.27 13.06 0.98
C ARG A 56 -2.08 13.08 -0.30
N TRP A 57 -1.54 13.68 -1.34
CA TRP A 57 -2.14 13.69 -2.69
C TRP A 57 -1.04 13.79 -3.74
N PHE A 58 -1.41 13.62 -5.00
CA PHE A 58 -0.52 13.83 -6.12
C PHE A 58 -1.18 14.74 -7.15
N GLU A 59 -0.35 15.39 -7.96
CA GLU A 59 -0.77 16.09 -9.16
C GLU A 59 -0.26 15.31 -10.37
N PRO A 60 -1.18 14.86 -11.27
CA PRO A 60 -0.77 14.19 -12.50
C PRO A 60 -0.04 15.16 -13.42
N LYS A 61 0.82 14.63 -14.29
CA LYS A 61 1.53 15.44 -15.29
C LYS A 61 0.55 16.13 -16.24
N LEU A 62 -0.49 15.41 -16.66
CA LEU A 62 -1.61 15.92 -17.45
C LEU A 62 -2.76 16.24 -16.49
N LYS A 63 -3.20 17.50 -16.48
CA LYS A 63 -4.02 18.08 -15.40
C LYS A 63 -5.41 17.43 -15.21
N ASP A 64 -5.85 16.60 -16.16
CA ASP A 64 -7.16 15.93 -16.18
C ASP A 64 -7.06 14.41 -16.46
N ASP A 65 -5.87 13.82 -16.37
CA ASP A 65 -5.68 12.39 -16.56
C ASP A 65 -5.85 11.64 -15.22
N PHE A 66 -7.04 11.10 -14.99
CA PHE A 66 -7.39 10.34 -13.79
C PHE A 66 -7.11 8.84 -13.94
N GLU A 67 -6.81 8.36 -15.15
CA GLU A 67 -6.56 6.93 -15.44
C GLU A 67 -5.08 6.57 -15.42
N GLN A 68 -4.21 7.54 -15.10
CA GLN A 68 -2.77 7.35 -15.07
C GLN A 68 -2.35 6.29 -14.05
N GLU A 69 -1.57 5.31 -14.51
CA GLU A 69 -1.00 4.28 -13.65
C GLU A 69 -0.05 4.92 -12.62
N ILE A 70 -0.22 4.53 -11.36
CA ILE A 70 0.62 4.97 -10.24
C ILE A 70 1.54 3.80 -9.86
N PRO A 71 2.84 4.02 -9.64
CA PRO A 71 3.72 2.97 -9.15
C PRO A 71 3.25 2.48 -7.78
N ALA A 72 3.40 1.18 -7.55
CA ALA A 72 2.92 0.52 -6.35
C ALA A 72 3.51 1.13 -5.05
N GLU A 73 4.74 1.62 -5.12
CA GLU A 73 5.47 2.23 -4.01
C GLU A 73 4.81 3.55 -3.58
N TRP A 74 4.54 4.42 -4.55
CA TRP A 74 3.87 5.70 -4.34
C TRP A 74 2.41 5.52 -3.95
N GLU A 75 1.74 4.53 -4.53
CA GLU A 75 0.37 4.17 -4.17
C GLU A 75 0.26 3.70 -2.71
N ALA A 76 1.22 2.89 -2.23
CA ALA A 76 1.30 2.47 -0.84
C ALA A 76 1.56 3.64 0.12
N TRP A 77 2.40 4.59 -0.27
CA TRP A 77 2.65 5.80 0.51
C TRP A 77 1.42 6.73 0.55
N LEU A 78 0.74 6.93 -0.58
CA LEU A 78 -0.46 7.75 -0.68
C LEU A 78 -1.59 7.22 0.23
N ARG A 79 -1.75 5.89 0.28
CA ARG A 79 -2.73 5.22 1.17
C ARG A 79 -2.32 5.17 2.64
N GLY A 80 -1.14 5.68 2.99
CA GLY A 80 -0.65 5.66 4.36
C GLY A 80 -0.18 4.29 4.85
N ARG A 81 0.05 3.32 3.95
CA ARG A 81 0.67 2.04 4.32
C ARG A 81 2.16 2.23 4.65
N ARG A 82 2.84 3.10 3.90
CA ARG A 82 4.23 3.52 4.16
C ARG A 82 4.25 4.88 4.87
N LYS A 83 5.10 5.04 5.88
CA LYS A 83 5.31 6.35 6.55
C LYS A 83 6.23 7.25 5.72
N VAL A 84 7.35 6.68 5.28
CA VAL A 84 8.40 7.34 4.49
C VAL A 84 8.08 7.23 3.00
N PRO A 85 8.29 8.29 2.19
CA PRO A 85 8.17 8.20 0.74
C PRO A 85 9.17 7.19 0.16
N PRO A 86 8.87 6.61 -1.01
CA PRO A 86 9.82 5.72 -1.67
C PRO A 86 11.04 6.48 -2.17
N ASP A 87 12.18 5.78 -2.19
CA ASP A 87 13.43 6.31 -2.74
C ASP A 87 13.55 6.00 -4.24
N GLU A 88 14.24 6.85 -4.99
CA GLU A 88 14.38 6.70 -6.45
C GLU A 88 15.09 5.40 -6.82
N GLU A 89 16.13 5.04 -6.06
CA GLU A 89 16.86 3.78 -6.27
C GLU A 89 15.99 2.54 -5.98
N GLU A 90 15.14 2.62 -4.95
CA GLU A 90 14.20 1.54 -4.61
C GLU A 90 13.22 1.31 -5.75
N VAL A 91 12.64 2.38 -6.29
CA VAL A 91 11.68 2.31 -7.40
C VAL A 91 12.34 1.69 -8.64
N LEU A 92 13.57 2.08 -8.97
CA LEU A 92 14.31 1.51 -10.11
C LEU A 92 14.59 0.01 -9.93
N ARG A 93 15.01 -0.41 -8.73
CA ARG A 93 15.24 -1.84 -8.42
C ARG A 93 13.96 -2.66 -8.57
N ASN A 94 12.84 -2.16 -8.05
CA ASN A 94 11.55 -2.85 -8.13
C ASN A 94 11.05 -2.95 -9.57
N LEU A 95 11.26 -1.91 -10.38
CA LEU A 95 10.94 -1.91 -11.79
C LEU A 95 11.77 -2.96 -12.56
N ALA A 96 13.05 -3.13 -12.24
CA ALA A 96 13.89 -4.19 -12.82
C ALA A 96 13.35 -5.59 -12.46
N ILE A 97 13.00 -5.81 -11.19
CA ILE A 97 12.41 -7.08 -10.72
C ILE A 97 11.08 -7.36 -11.44
N MET A 98 10.22 -6.34 -11.60
CA MET A 98 8.95 -6.45 -12.30
C MET A 98 9.14 -6.88 -13.75
N LYS A 99 10.09 -6.25 -14.46
CA LYS A 99 10.42 -6.62 -15.85
C LYS A 99 10.91 -8.06 -15.96
N GLN A 100 11.85 -8.46 -15.09
CA GLN A 100 12.38 -9.82 -15.07
C GLN A 100 11.27 -10.86 -14.79
N LYS A 101 10.37 -10.59 -13.83
CA LYS A 101 9.23 -11.47 -13.55
C LYS A 101 8.29 -11.57 -14.75
N LYS A 102 8.06 -10.49 -15.47
CA LYS A 102 7.24 -10.48 -16.68
C LYS A 102 7.86 -11.31 -17.80
N GLU A 103 9.18 -11.25 -17.97
CA GLU A 103 9.92 -12.08 -18.94
C GLU A 103 9.89 -13.56 -18.55
N ASN A 104 10.19 -13.89 -17.29
CA ASN A 104 10.13 -15.24 -16.78
C ASN A 104 8.72 -15.84 -16.93
N ALA A 105 7.68 -15.08 -16.59
CA ALA A 105 6.29 -15.52 -16.72
C ALA A 105 5.91 -15.79 -18.18
N LYS A 106 6.39 -14.97 -19.13
CA LYS A 106 6.19 -15.23 -20.57
C LYS A 106 6.91 -16.49 -21.02
N ALA A 107 8.17 -16.67 -20.60
CA ALA A 107 8.94 -17.86 -20.94
C ALA A 107 8.27 -19.13 -20.39
N SER A 108 7.86 -19.11 -19.12
CA SER A 108 7.10 -20.21 -18.50
C SER A 108 5.77 -20.45 -19.21
N ALA A 109 5.00 -19.41 -19.54
CA ALA A 109 3.75 -19.59 -20.26
C ALA A 109 3.96 -20.27 -21.63
N VAL A 110 5.02 -19.92 -22.35
CA VAL A 110 5.37 -20.57 -23.62
C VAL A 110 5.72 -22.04 -23.38
N THR A 111 6.57 -22.36 -22.39
CA THR A 111 6.93 -23.76 -22.08
C THR A 111 5.72 -24.59 -21.66
N GLU A 112 4.81 -24.02 -20.86
CA GLU A 112 3.56 -24.66 -20.46
C GLU A 112 2.64 -24.89 -21.67
N THR A 113 2.56 -23.94 -22.62
CA THR A 113 1.76 -24.14 -23.84
C THR A 113 2.36 -25.18 -24.77
N SER A 114 3.69 -25.23 -24.92
CA SER A 114 4.37 -26.24 -25.76
C SER A 114 4.42 -27.63 -25.10
N GLY A 115 4.45 -27.71 -23.77
CA GLY A 115 4.31 -28.97 -23.03
C GLY A 115 2.87 -29.48 -22.96
N ASN A 116 1.89 -28.58 -23.08
CA ASN A 116 0.46 -28.92 -23.01
C ASN A 116 -0.14 -29.56 -24.26
N GLU A 117 0.55 -29.63 -25.40
CA GLU A 117 0.04 -30.46 -26.50
C GLU A 117 0.02 -31.95 -26.12
N GLN A 118 0.87 -32.39 -25.18
CA GLN A 118 0.86 -33.75 -24.63
C GLN A 118 0.10 -33.89 -23.29
N SER A 119 -0.09 -32.81 -22.50
CA SER A 119 -0.80 -32.85 -21.21
C SER A 119 -2.20 -32.22 -21.19
N MET A 120 -2.73 -31.74 -22.33
CA MET A 120 -4.16 -31.46 -22.51
C MET A 120 -5.02 -32.73 -22.65
N LEU A 121 -4.42 -33.92 -22.52
CA LEU A 121 -5.13 -35.15 -22.22
C LEU A 121 -5.61 -35.08 -20.76
N GLU A 122 -6.80 -34.51 -20.61
CA GLU A 122 -7.72 -34.78 -19.49
C GLU A 122 -7.23 -34.30 -18.11
N LYS A 123 -7.43 -32.99 -17.83
CA LYS A 123 -7.57 -32.54 -16.44
C LYS A 123 -8.80 -33.25 -15.87
N GLU A 124 -8.61 -34.40 -15.23
CA GLU A 124 -9.66 -35.06 -14.45
C GLU A 124 -10.34 -34.01 -13.57
N ILE A 125 -11.65 -33.84 -13.74
CA ILE A 125 -12.46 -32.98 -12.89
C ILE A 125 -12.55 -33.68 -11.53
N LYS A 126 -11.49 -33.55 -10.74
CA LYS A 126 -11.42 -34.13 -9.40
C LYS A 126 -12.38 -33.31 -8.55
N GLY A 127 -13.52 -33.91 -8.18
CA GLY A 127 -14.59 -33.26 -7.42
C GLY A 127 -14.16 -32.77 -6.03
N MET A 128 -15.12 -32.42 -5.18
CA MET A 128 -14.87 -31.93 -3.80
C MET A 128 -14.03 -32.89 -2.93
N GLU A 129 -13.78 -34.13 -3.36
CA GLU A 129 -12.90 -35.12 -2.72
C GLU A 129 -11.43 -35.08 -3.20
N SER A 130 -11.03 -34.03 -3.92
CA SER A 130 -9.68 -33.88 -4.47
C SER A 130 -8.58 -33.62 -3.43
N PHE A 131 -8.95 -33.25 -2.20
CA PHE A 131 -8.05 -32.99 -1.09
C PHE A 131 -7.50 -34.29 -0.47
N PRO A 132 -6.22 -34.34 -0.06
CA PRO A 132 -5.65 -35.51 0.62
C PRO A 132 -6.44 -35.86 1.88
N LYS A 133 -6.93 -37.11 1.97
CA LYS A 133 -7.63 -37.63 3.16
C LYS A 133 -6.61 -38.32 4.06
N TYR A 134 -6.40 -37.74 5.23
CA TYR A 134 -5.52 -38.28 6.26
C TYR A 134 -6.31 -39.26 7.14
N THR A 135 -5.78 -40.46 7.30
CA THR A 135 -6.42 -41.52 8.09
C THR A 135 -6.28 -41.30 9.59
N GLU A 136 -5.34 -40.46 10.01
CA GLU A 136 -5.08 -40.13 11.42
C GLU A 136 -6.08 -39.12 12.02
N TYR A 137 -6.91 -38.46 11.20
CA TYR A 137 -7.88 -37.47 11.65
C TYR A 137 -9.31 -37.93 11.42
N GLU A 138 -10.15 -37.73 12.44
CA GLU A 138 -11.58 -37.97 12.33
C GLU A 138 -12.24 -36.88 11.49
N VAL A 139 -12.97 -37.27 10.43
CA VAL A 139 -13.77 -36.32 9.62
C VAL A 139 -15.06 -35.91 10.35
N MET A 140 -15.56 -36.78 11.23
CA MET A 140 -16.70 -36.49 12.12
C MET A 140 -16.32 -36.90 13.55
N PRO A 141 -16.39 -35.98 14.53
CA PRO A 141 -15.99 -36.28 15.90
C PRO A 141 -16.87 -37.38 16.50
N GLY A 142 -16.24 -38.41 17.06
CA GLY A 142 -16.93 -39.50 17.77
C GLY A 142 -17.45 -40.64 16.88
N LYS A 143 -17.09 -40.66 15.60
CA LYS A 143 -17.28 -41.84 14.74
C LYS A 143 -15.92 -42.44 14.37
N GLU A 144 -15.60 -43.60 14.95
CA GLU A 144 -14.47 -44.40 14.51
C GLU A 144 -14.66 -44.80 13.03
N GLN A 145 -13.85 -44.24 12.14
CA GLN A 145 -13.79 -44.71 10.75
C GLN A 145 -13.02 -46.04 10.77
N GLY A 146 -13.76 -47.15 10.68
CA GLY A 146 -13.25 -48.50 10.88
C GLY A 146 -11.95 -48.78 10.11
N LYS A 147 -10.91 -49.14 10.86
CA LYS A 147 -9.72 -49.81 10.32
C LYS A 147 -10.16 -51.20 9.84
N LYS A 148 -9.97 -51.48 8.54
CA LYS A 148 -9.88 -52.86 8.05
C LYS A 148 -8.46 -53.35 8.22
#